data_AF-A0AAV5SYG4-F1
#
_entry.id   AF-A0AAV5SYG4-F1
#
_cell.length_a   1.000
_cell.length_b   1.000
_cell.length_c   1.000
_cell.angle_alpha   90.00
_cell.angle_beta   90.00
_cell.angle_gamma   90.00
#
_symmetry.space_group_name_H-M   'P 1'
#
loop_
_entity.id
_entity.type
_entity.pdbx_description
1 polymer ?
#
loop_
_entity_poly.entity_id
_entity_poly.type
_entity_poly.pdbx_seq_one_letter_code
_entity_poly.pdbx_strand_id
1 'polypeptide(L)'
;MNALTSKAPTLGHENEIDSVEEVSVAAQLIGEPLIKNIQVALIISAKAILISHADPAQQERNGGLVARHQLGFVSFAGAGNAQHPDLFGYIAKLKED
;
A
#
# COMPACT_ATOMS: atom_id res chain seq x y z
N MET A 1 56.17 -7.53 -7.83
CA MET A 1 54.73 -7.27 -8.07
C MET A 1 53.95 -8.10 -7.04
N ASN A 2 53.43 -7.47 -6.00
CA ASN A 2 52.73 -8.16 -4.91
C ASN A 2 51.24 -8.24 -5.25
N ALA A 3 50.69 -9.47 -5.29
CA ALA A 3 49.27 -9.70 -5.51
C ALA A 3 48.48 -9.46 -4.21
N LEU A 4 47.64 -8.42 -4.22
CA LEU A 4 46.63 -8.15 -3.19
C LEU A 4 45.49 -9.16 -3.36
N THR A 5 45.29 -10.06 -2.40
CA THR A 5 44.10 -10.91 -2.34
C THR A 5 43.04 -10.22 -1.48
N SER A 6 42.01 -9.65 -2.12
CA SER A 6 40.87 -9.07 -1.40
C SER A 6 39.95 -10.20 -0.91
N LYS A 7 39.86 -10.40 0.40
CA LYS A 7 38.76 -11.18 0.99
C LYS A 7 37.50 -10.31 0.99
N ALA A 8 36.49 -10.69 0.21
CA ALA A 8 35.15 -10.12 0.31
C ALA A 8 34.44 -10.66 1.57
N PRO A 9 33.74 -9.83 2.35
CA PRO A 9 32.92 -10.32 3.45
C PRO A 9 31.62 -10.90 2.88
N THR A 10 31.32 -12.15 3.21
CA THR A 10 30.02 -12.78 2.98
C THR A 10 29.00 -12.19 3.93
N LEU A 11 28.12 -11.33 3.42
CA LEU A 11 26.91 -10.90 4.11
C LEU A 11 25.85 -11.99 3.93
N GLY A 12 25.84 -12.95 4.85
CA GLY A 12 24.68 -13.79 5.10
C GLY A 12 23.72 -13.04 6.01
N HIS A 13 22.79 -12.29 5.43
CA HIS A 13 21.56 -11.91 6.12
C HIS A 13 20.43 -12.59 5.37
N GLU A 14 19.99 -13.72 5.92
CA GLU A 14 18.70 -14.29 5.58
C GLU A 14 17.67 -13.19 5.89
N ASN A 15 16.97 -12.72 4.85
CA ASN A 15 15.86 -11.79 4.98
C ASN A 15 14.72 -12.53 5.69
N GLU A 16 14.79 -12.57 7.00
CA GLU A 16 13.64 -12.80 7.85
C GLU A 16 12.72 -11.60 7.60
N ILE A 17 11.64 -11.83 6.85
CA ILE A 17 10.56 -10.86 6.69
C ILE A 17 9.92 -10.79 8.06
N ASP A 18 10.41 -9.87 8.90
CA ASP A 18 9.75 -9.54 10.15
C ASP A 18 8.29 -9.21 9.81
N SER A 19 7.38 -10.03 10.32
CA SER A 19 5.96 -9.75 10.27
C SER A 19 5.74 -8.50 11.11
N VAL A 20 5.73 -7.34 10.45
CA VAL A 20 5.41 -6.07 11.07
C VAL A 20 4.01 -6.19 11.64
N GLU A 21 3.89 -6.30 12.97
CA GLU A 21 2.66 -5.94 13.65
C GLU A 21 2.46 -4.44 13.46
N GLU A 22 1.95 -4.05 12.29
CA GLU A 22 1.42 -2.72 12.05
C GLU A 22 0.23 -2.56 12.98
N VAL A 23 0.48 -2.02 14.17
CA VAL A 23 -0.57 -1.39 14.96
C VAL A 23 -0.96 -0.12 14.19
N SER A 24 -1.76 -0.31 13.15
CA SER A 24 -2.22 0.76 12.30
C SER A 24 -3.04 1.72 13.15
N VAL A 25 -2.58 2.96 13.31
CA VAL A 25 -3.34 4.03 13.97
C VAL A 25 -4.74 4.18 13.34
N ALA A 26 -4.88 3.82 12.06
CA ALA A 26 -6.17 3.76 11.38
C ALA A 26 -7.11 2.69 11.99
N ALA A 27 -6.60 1.53 12.42
CA ALA A 27 -7.43 0.50 13.05
C ALA A 27 -8.01 0.97 14.40
N GLN A 28 -7.25 1.76 15.16
CA GLN A 28 -7.71 2.32 16.43
C GLN A 28 -8.78 3.41 16.26
N LEU A 29 -8.76 4.15 15.15
CA LEU A 29 -9.67 5.28 14.89
C LEU A 29 -10.89 4.90 14.04
N ILE A 30 -10.77 3.89 13.19
CA ILE A 30 -11.73 3.59 12.12
C ILE A 30 -12.28 2.15 12.24
N GLY A 31 -11.71 1.32 13.12
CA GLY A 31 -12.05 -0.08 13.30
C GLY A 31 -11.27 -1.01 12.37
N GLU A 32 -11.63 -2.30 12.38
CA GLU A 32 -10.98 -3.31 11.55
C GLU A 32 -11.22 -3.03 10.05
N PRO A 33 -10.17 -3.05 9.20
CA PRO A 33 -10.33 -2.84 7.78
C PRO A 33 -11.13 -3.99 7.15
N LEU A 34 -12.20 -3.64 6.43
CA LEU A 34 -13.02 -4.58 5.66
C LEU A 34 -12.22 -5.35 4.60
N ILE A 35 -11.21 -4.71 4.02
CA ILE A 35 -10.35 -5.26 2.97
C ILE A 35 -8.91 -4.83 3.28
N LYS A 36 -7.98 -5.78 3.30
CA LYS A 36 -6.54 -5.54 3.53
C LYS A 36 -5.67 -6.44 2.66
N ASN A 37 -4.42 -6.03 2.43
CA ASN A 37 -3.37 -6.83 1.78
C ASN A 37 -3.75 -7.36 0.38
N ILE A 38 -4.48 -6.56 -0.41
CA ILE A 38 -4.79 -6.88 -1.80
C ILE A 38 -3.98 -6.01 -2.76
N GLN A 39 -3.56 -6.59 -3.89
CA GLN A 39 -2.92 -5.83 -4.95
C GLN A 39 -3.98 -5.12 -5.80
N VAL A 40 -3.80 -3.81 -5.98
CA VAL A 40 -4.77 -2.93 -6.64
C VAL A 40 -4.11 -2.01 -7.66
N ALA A 41 -4.88 -1.63 -8.67
CA ALA A 41 -4.61 -0.46 -9.49
C ALA A 41 -5.32 0.75 -8.89
N LEU A 42 -4.55 1.80 -8.63
CA LEU A 42 -5.05 3.10 -8.18
C LEU A 42 -5.16 4.05 -9.37
N ILE A 43 -6.37 4.50 -9.67
CA ILE A 43 -6.65 5.39 -10.81
C ILE A 43 -7.18 6.72 -10.27
N ILE A 44 -6.49 7.80 -10.57
CA ILE A 44 -6.86 9.15 -10.13
C ILE A 44 -7.30 9.96 -11.34
N SER A 45 -8.46 10.60 -11.22
CA SER A 45 -9.01 11.50 -12.23
C SER A 45 -9.57 12.76 -11.58
N ALA A 46 -9.90 13.77 -12.38
CA ALA A 46 -10.59 14.97 -11.91
C ALA A 46 -11.99 14.68 -11.32
N LYS A 47 -12.55 13.47 -11.53
CA LYS A 47 -13.88 13.09 -11.04
C LYS A 47 -13.84 12.22 -9.79
N ALA A 48 -12.88 11.31 -9.71
CA ALA A 48 -12.84 10.27 -8.68
C ALA A 48 -11.47 9.64 -8.53
N ILE A 49 -11.26 9.06 -7.34
CA ILE A 49 -10.27 8.02 -7.06
C ILE A 49 -10.96 6.66 -7.22
N LEU A 50 -10.41 5.81 -8.09
CA LEU A 50 -10.88 4.45 -8.29
C LEU A 50 -9.81 3.46 -7.85
N ILE A 51 -10.25 2.39 -7.19
CA ILE A 51 -9.42 1.26 -6.78
C ILE A 51 -10.01 0.03 -7.44
N SER A 52 -9.21 -0.70 -8.21
CA SER A 52 -9.60 -1.97 -8.83
C SER A 52 -8.60 -3.07 -8.52
N HIS A 53 -9.05 -4.31 -8.44
CA HIS A 53 -8.18 -5.47 -8.31
C HIS A 53 -7.18 -5.53 -9.47
N ALA A 54 -5.92 -5.82 -9.16
CA ALA A 54 -4.84 -5.91 -10.11
C ALA A 54 -3.85 -7.06 -9.80
N ASP A 55 -4.33 -8.10 -9.11
CA ASP A 55 -3.52 -9.27 -8.78
C ASP A 55 -3.36 -10.17 -10.03
N PRO A 56 -2.13 -10.33 -10.57
CA PRO A 56 -1.90 -11.15 -11.75
C PRO A 56 -2.19 -12.65 -11.51
N ALA A 57 -2.21 -13.10 -10.26
CA ALA A 57 -2.55 -14.49 -9.91
C ALA A 57 -4.08 -14.73 -9.91
N GLN A 58 -4.90 -13.68 -9.83
CA GLN A 58 -6.37 -13.74 -9.80
C GLN A 58 -6.95 -13.01 -11.00
N GLN A 59 -6.64 -13.50 -12.21
CA GLN A 59 -7.03 -12.86 -13.47
C GLN A 59 -8.54 -12.67 -13.61
N GLU A 60 -9.35 -13.56 -13.04
CA GLU A 60 -10.81 -13.47 -13.04
C GLU A 60 -11.35 -12.28 -12.26
N ARG A 61 -10.54 -11.72 -11.35
CA ARG A 61 -10.89 -10.55 -10.54
C ARG A 61 -10.27 -9.26 -11.07
N ASN A 62 -9.31 -9.35 -11.99
CA ASN A 62 -8.62 -8.18 -12.51
C ASN A 62 -9.59 -7.18 -13.17
N GLY A 63 -9.46 -5.91 -12.80
CA GLY A 63 -10.37 -4.85 -13.21
C GLY A 63 -11.67 -4.79 -12.38
N GLY A 64 -11.91 -5.74 -11.47
CA GLY A 64 -13.03 -5.70 -10.53
C GLY A 64 -12.92 -4.48 -9.62
N LEU A 65 -14.02 -3.73 -9.50
CA LEU A 65 -14.06 -2.51 -8.69
C LEU A 65 -14.01 -2.85 -7.20
N VAL A 66 -12.99 -2.34 -6.51
CA VAL A 66 -12.87 -2.42 -5.04
C VAL A 66 -13.58 -1.24 -4.40
N ALA A 67 -13.28 -0.04 -4.87
CA ALA A 67 -13.86 1.18 -4.34
C ALA A 67 -13.85 2.30 -5.39
N ARG A 68 -14.84 3.20 -5.27
CA ARG A 68 -14.90 4.44 -6.04
C ARG A 68 -15.29 5.59 -5.13
N HIS A 69 -14.38 6.53 -4.95
CA HIS A 69 -14.61 7.73 -4.15
C HIS A 69 -14.64 8.95 -5.06
N GLN A 70 -15.76 9.67 -5.09
CA GLN A 70 -15.84 10.93 -5.83
C GLN A 70 -14.87 11.93 -5.21
N LEU A 71 -14.14 12.66 -6.05
CA LEU A 71 -13.07 13.54 -5.57
C LEU A 71 -13.62 14.65 -4.65
N GLY A 72 -14.85 15.11 -4.87
CA GLY A 72 -15.54 16.07 -4.00
C GLY A 72 -15.88 15.55 -2.59
N PHE A 73 -15.74 14.24 -2.34
CA PHE A 73 -15.92 13.64 -1.02
C PHE A 73 -14.61 13.27 -0.33
N VAL A 74 -13.47 13.55 -0.97
CA VAL A 74 -12.15 13.42 -0.35
C VAL A 74 -11.89 14.69 0.46
N SER A 75 -11.75 14.54 1.79
CA SER A 75 -11.53 15.67 2.69
C SER A 75 -10.06 15.87 3.06
N PHE A 76 -9.22 14.85 2.87
CA PHE A 76 -7.80 14.90 3.19
C PHE A 76 -7.03 13.85 2.39
N ALA A 77 -5.76 14.14 2.07
CA ALA A 77 -4.80 13.18 1.54
C ALA A 77 -3.41 13.49 2.10
N GLY A 78 -2.62 12.45 2.35
CA GLY A 78 -1.29 12.57 2.95
C GLY A 78 -0.36 11.46 2.52
N ALA A 79 0.93 11.78 2.47
CA ALA A 79 2.00 10.81 2.33
C ALA A 79 2.38 10.24 3.71
N GLY A 80 3.04 9.09 3.70
CA GLY A 80 3.63 8.51 4.89
C GLY A 80 4.76 9.34 5.48
N ASN A 81 5.19 8.95 6.68
CA ASN A 81 6.27 9.61 7.40
C ASN A 81 7.65 9.05 6.99
N ALA A 82 8.71 9.50 7.66
CA ALA A 82 10.07 9.04 7.38
C ALA A 82 10.27 7.52 7.59
N GLN A 83 9.48 6.91 8.47
CA GLN A 83 9.52 5.46 8.74
C GLN A 83 8.75 4.66 7.68
N HIS A 84 7.76 5.25 7.04
CA HIS A 84 6.91 4.62 6.03
C HIS A 84 6.76 5.52 4.79
N PRO A 85 7.86 5.85 4.10
CA PRO A 85 7.84 6.84 3.01
C PRO A 85 7.01 6.40 1.80
N ASP A 86 6.81 5.09 1.63
CA ASP A 86 6.07 4.51 0.51
C ASP A 86 4.55 4.46 0.73
N LEU A 87 4.07 4.91 1.89
CA LEU A 87 2.64 4.93 2.18
C LEU A 87 1.96 6.18 1.64
N PHE A 88 0.71 5.99 1.22
CA PHE A 88 -0.21 7.05 0.86
C PHE A 88 -1.57 6.75 1.48
N GLY A 89 -2.19 7.76 2.07
CA GLY A 89 -3.51 7.65 2.69
C GLY A 89 -4.41 8.82 2.32
N TYR A 90 -5.71 8.58 2.28
CA TYR A 90 -6.71 9.63 2.09
C TYR A 90 -7.96 9.33 2.92
N ILE A 91 -8.68 10.40 3.26
CA ILE A 91 -9.97 10.32 3.95
C ILE A 91 -11.05 10.69 2.95
N ALA A 92 -12.01 9.79 2.74
CA ALA A 92 -13.16 10.03 1.90
C ALA A 92 -14.45 9.58 2.61
N LYS A 93 -15.54 10.28 2.34
CA LYS A 93 -16.88 9.79 2.72
C LYS A 93 -17.35 8.76 1.72
N LEU A 94 -17.94 7.67 2.22
CA LEU A 94 -18.85 6.85 1.43
C LEU A 94 -20.06 7.71 1.08
N LYS A 95 -20.47 7.66 -0.18
CA LYS A 95 -21.74 8.25 -0.58
C LYS A 95 -22.84 7.40 0.08
N GLU A 96 -23.52 7.96 1.08
CA GLU A 96 -24.81 7.41 1.50
C GLU A 96 -25.77 7.56 0.32
N ASP A 97 -26.37 6.45 -0.10
CA ASP A 97 -27.40 6.45 -1.15
C ASP A 97 -28.74 6.93 -0.60
#